data_AF-A0A7K3XMU5-F1
#
_entry.id   AF-A0A7K3XMU5-F1
#
_cell.length_a   1.000
_cell.length_b   1.000
_cell.length_c   1.000
_cell.angle_alpha   90.00
_cell.angle_beta   90.00
_cell.angle_gamma   90.00
#
_symmetry.space_group_name_H-M   'P 1'
#
loop_
_entity.id
_entity.type
_entity.pdbx_description
1 polymer ?
#
loop_
_entity_poly.entity_id
_entity_poly.type
_entity_poly.pdbx_seq_one_letter_code
_entity_poly.pdbx_strand_id
1 'polypeptide(L)' 'MISFGPVPSRRLGKSLGINNIPSKKVCSYSCIYCQVRITKEFSIDR' A
#
# COMPACT_ATOMS: atom_id res chain seq x y z
N MET A 1 -6.05 -7.83 1.93
CA MET A 1 -4.60 -8.08 2.03
C MET A 1 -4.26 -9.10 0.95
N ILE A 2 -3.35 -8.76 0.05
CA ILE A 2 -2.98 -9.62 -1.10
C ILE A 2 -1.51 -9.99 -0.93
N SER A 3 -1.21 -11.28 -0.95
CA SER A 3 0.16 -11.80 -0.95
C SER A 3 0.62 -12.13 -2.36
N PHE A 4 1.93 -11.99 -2.62
CA PHE A 4 2.53 -12.35 -3.89
C PHE A 4 3.92 -12.96 -3.70
N GLY A 5 4.28 -13.84 -4.65
CA GLY A 5 5.54 -14.58 -4.59
C GLY A 5 5.41 -15.91 -3.85
N PRO A 6 6.43 -16.76 -3.97
CA PRO A 6 7.76 -16.52 -3.39
C PRO A 6 8.69 -15.67 -4.28
N VAL A 7 9.19 -14.58 -3.72
CA VAL A 7 10.18 -13.68 -4.32
C VAL A 7 11.58 -14.15 -3.94
N PRO A 8 12.52 -14.31 -4.90
CA PRO A 8 13.92 -14.60 -4.58
C PRO A 8 14.50 -13.54 -3.66
N SER A 9 15.07 -13.97 -2.53
CA SER A 9 15.65 -13.07 -1.53
C SER A 9 17.11 -13.41 -1.33
N ARG A 10 17.98 -12.40 -1.47
CA ARG A 10 19.42 -12.58 -1.24
C ARG A 10 19.75 -12.95 0.22
N ARG A 11 18.91 -12.55 1.19
CA ARG A 11 19.14 -12.83 2.63
C ARG A 11 18.50 -14.15 3.07
N LEU A 12 17.30 -14.47 2.56
CA LEU A 12 16.46 -15.57 3.08
C LEU A 12 16.23 -16.71 2.06
N GLY A 13 16.81 -16.62 0.86
CA GLY A 13 16.55 -17.52 -0.26
C GLY A 13 15.20 -17.24 -0.93
N LYS A 14 14.11 -17.26 -0.15
CA LYS A 14 12.76 -16.94 -0.60
C LYS A 14 12.07 -16.01 0.40
N SER A 15 11.23 -15.12 -0.09
CA SER A 15 10.43 -14.22 0.74
C SER A 15 9.02 -14.11 0.16
N LEU A 16 8.03 -13.88 1.02
CA LEU A 16 6.67 -13.61 0.59
C LEU A 16 6.43 -12.10 0.62
N GLY A 17 5.99 -11.54 -0.50
CA GLY A 17 5.57 -10.15 -0.56
C GLY A 17 4.15 -10.00 -0.03
N ILE A 18 3.91 -8.94 0.74
CA ILE A 18 2.60 -8.62 1.31
C ILE A 18 2.25 -7.20 0.90
N ASN A 19 1.11 -7.02 0.22
CA ASN A 19 0.51 -5.70 0.03
C ASN A 19 -0.48 -5.43 1.16
N ASN A 20 -0.10 -4.47 2.01
CA ASN A 20 -0.91 -4.01 3.13
C ASN A 20 -1.74 -2.75 2.81
N ILE A 21 -1.74 -2.30 1.55
CA ILE A 21 -2.55 -1.17 1.13
C ILE A 21 -4.04 -1.60 1.18
N PRO A 22 -4.89 -0.88 1.93
CA PRO A 22 -6.32 -1.15 1.98
C PRO A 22 -6.97 -0.86 0.62
N SER A 23 -8.07 -1.56 0.32
CA SER A 23 -8.83 -1.34 -0.92
C SER A 23 -9.39 0.07 -1.05
N LYS A 24 -9.70 0.71 0.09
CA LYS A 24 -10.08 2.12 0.18
C LYS A 24 -8.95 2.94 0.78
N LYS A 25 -8.53 3.98 0.06
CA LYS A 25 -7.56 4.96 0.54
C LYS A 25 -8.26 6.00 1.41
N VAL A 26 -7.92 6.03 2.70
CA VAL A 26 -8.29 7.09 3.65
C VAL A 26 -7.01 7.81 4.05
N CYS A 27 -6.93 9.12 3.85
CA CYS A 27 -5.70 9.88 4.10
C CYS A 27 -6.01 11.33 4.51
N SER A 28 -5.25 11.88 5.45
CA SER A 28 -5.37 13.30 5.84
C SER A 28 -4.87 14.27 4.78
N TYR A 29 -4.12 13.77 3.79
CA TYR A 29 -3.46 14.58 2.78
C TYR A 29 -3.68 14.04 1.36
N SER A 30 -4.06 14.90 0.43
CA SER A 30 -4.26 14.54 -0.98
C SER A 30 -3.02 14.85 -1.82
N CYS A 31 -1.94 14.10 -1.59
CA CYS A 31 -0.69 14.23 -2.34
C CYS A 31 -0.86 13.84 -3.83
N ILE A 32 -0.46 14.74 -4.75
CA ILE A 32 -0.50 14.51 -6.21
C ILE A 32 0.47 13.40 -6.68
N TYR A 33 1.48 13.07 -5.88
CA TYR A 33 2.47 12.03 -6.17
C TYR A 33 2.18 10.69 -5.48
N CYS A 34 0.98 10.51 -4.93
CA CYS A 34 0.63 9.30 -4.20
C CYS A 34 0.46 8.08 -5.13
N GLN A 35 1.26 7.03 -4.91
CA GLN A 35 1.24 5.79 -5.69
C GLN A 35 0.02 4.89 -5.43
N VAL A 36 -0.74 5.15 -4.35
CA VAL A 36 -1.89 4.32 -3.96
C VAL A 36 -3.12 4.63 -4.84
N ARG A 37 -3.49 5.92 -4.95
CA ARG A 37 -4.51 6.54 -5.84
C ARG A 37 -4.87 7.95 -5.34
N ILE A 38 -5.77 8.63 -6.04
CA ILE A 38 -6.43 9.85 -5.57
C ILE A 38 -7.18 9.62 -4.25
N THR A 39 -7.10 10.58 -3.32
CA THR A 39 -7.85 10.52 -2.05
C THR A 39 -9.32 10.85 -2.33
N LYS A 40 -10.23 9.96 -1.92
CA LYS A 40 -11.68 10.19 -1.99
C LYS A 40 -12.30 10.41 -0.60
N GLU A 41 -11.69 9.83 0.44
CA GLU A 41 -12.12 9.92 1.83
C GLU A 41 -10.97 10.53 2.65
N PHE A 42 -11.22 11.65 3.34
CA PHE A 42 -10.24 12.32 4.18
C PHE A 42 -10.39 11.85 5.63
N SER A 43 -9.27 11.61 6.32
CA SER A 43 -9.31 11.17 7.73
C SER A 43 -9.56 12.31 8.71
N ILE A 44 -9.51 13.54 8.23
CA ILE A 44 -9.76 14.76 8.99
C ILE A 44 -10.81 15.58 8.24
N ASP A 45 -11.83 16.01 8.96
CA ASP A 45 -12.71 17.09 8.51
C ASP A 45 -12.01 18.43 8.77
N ARG A 46 -12.17 19.37 7.85
CA ARG A 46 -11.59 20.72 7.96
C ARG A 46 -12.58 21.70 8.54
#